data_AF-A0AAD7NI55-F1
#
_entry.id   AF-A0AAD7NI55-F1
#
_cell.length_a   1.000
_cell.length_b   1.000
_cell.length_c   1.000
_cell.angle_alpha   90.00
_cell.angle_beta   90.00
_cell.angle_gamma   90.00
#
_symmetry.space_group_name_H-M   'P 1'
#
loop_
_entity.id
_entity.type
_entity.pdbx_description
1 polymer ?
#
loop_
_entity_poly.entity_id
_entity_poly.type
_entity_poly.pdbx_seq_one_letter_code
_entity_poly.pdbx_strand_id
1 'polypeptide(L)'
;MWSFTLISLALLLSNVSAASIPSGQVCEGQVTLSEAYIGEAKNVQVQHATCPEYGSKVATLEARQAPVDVCGNTCETSCFTPSGGGPNPNDCTVIADALLYDSQNVGALFTVGTGANNTVVMQYASCLSFFVNQDTVPLEYCRSDWASLIDFIAPNCQATQNAHGGLCVATNQQWFAQVNAS
;
A
#
# COMPACT_ATOMS: atom_id res chain seq x y z
N MET A 1 4.21 -23.47 -67.19
CA MET A 1 4.68 -24.00 -65.89
C MET A 1 5.04 -22.81 -65.01
N TRP A 2 4.15 -22.38 -64.11
CA TRP A 2 4.46 -21.38 -63.07
C TRP A 2 3.98 -21.94 -61.74
N SER A 3 4.93 -22.17 -60.83
CA SER A 3 4.69 -22.67 -59.48
C SER A 3 4.55 -21.49 -58.53
N PHE A 4 3.50 -21.49 -57.70
CA PHE A 4 3.34 -20.58 -56.57
C PHE A 4 3.78 -21.30 -55.29
N THR A 5 4.72 -20.69 -54.55
CA THR A 5 5.21 -21.19 -53.26
C THR A 5 4.56 -20.37 -52.16
N LEU A 6 3.79 -21.02 -51.26
CA LEU A 6 3.18 -20.40 -50.10
C LEU A 6 4.14 -20.51 -48.90
N ILE A 7 4.53 -19.37 -48.33
CA ILE A 7 5.31 -19.29 -47.09
C ILE A 7 4.33 -19.09 -45.92
N SER A 8 4.20 -20.09 -45.05
CA SER A 8 3.45 -19.97 -43.79
C SER A 8 4.34 -19.35 -42.71
N LEU A 9 3.91 -18.21 -42.16
CA LEU A 9 4.56 -17.50 -41.07
C LEU A 9 3.94 -17.98 -39.74
N ALA A 10 4.71 -18.70 -38.93
CA ALA A 10 4.27 -19.15 -37.60
C ALA A 10 4.44 -18.00 -36.58
N LEU A 11 3.33 -17.59 -35.97
CA LEU A 11 3.29 -16.62 -34.86
C LEU A 11 3.64 -17.34 -33.56
N LEU A 12 4.76 -16.95 -32.94
CA LEU A 12 5.15 -17.36 -31.59
C LEU A 12 4.36 -16.51 -30.57
N LEU A 13 3.48 -17.15 -29.80
CA LEU A 13 2.79 -16.54 -28.65
C LEU A 13 3.74 -16.57 -27.44
N SER A 14 4.21 -15.41 -27.02
CA SER A 14 4.93 -15.24 -25.76
C SER A 14 3.93 -15.26 -24.59
N ASN A 15 3.94 -16.31 -23.78
CA ASN A 15 3.19 -16.34 -22.52
C ASN A 15 3.88 -15.42 -21.51
N VAL A 16 3.33 -14.23 -21.28
CA VAL A 16 3.68 -13.40 -20.13
C VAL A 16 2.83 -13.89 -18.96
N SER A 17 3.44 -14.61 -18.01
CA SER A 17 2.79 -14.95 -16.75
C SER A 17 2.84 -13.73 -15.84
N ALA A 18 1.68 -13.15 -15.50
CA ALA A 18 1.58 -12.22 -14.40
C ALA A 18 1.83 -12.99 -13.10
N ALA A 19 2.91 -12.68 -12.39
CA ALA A 19 3.14 -13.22 -11.06
C ALA A 19 2.12 -12.61 -10.09
N SER A 20 1.35 -13.47 -9.39
CA SER A 20 0.45 -13.04 -8.33
C SER A 20 1.27 -12.76 -7.06
N ILE A 21 1.16 -11.55 -6.52
CA ILE A 21 1.75 -11.20 -5.23
C ILE A 21 1.02 -11.97 -4.12
N PRO A 22 1.72 -12.65 -3.20
CA PRO A 22 1.13 -13.32 -2.04
C PRO A 22 0.26 -12.37 -1.20
N SER A 23 -0.81 -12.89 -0.59
CA SER A 23 -1.69 -12.11 0.26
C SER A 23 -0.91 -11.47 1.43
N GLY A 24 -1.15 -10.17 1.66
CA GLY A 24 -0.42 -9.38 2.66
C GLY A 24 0.92 -8.80 2.18
N GLN A 25 1.37 -9.08 0.96
CA GLN A 25 2.52 -8.40 0.35
C GLN A 25 2.07 -7.25 -0.57
N VAL A 26 2.80 -6.14 -0.54
CA VAL A 26 2.52 -4.94 -1.33
C VAL A 26 3.43 -4.80 -2.56
N CYS A 27 4.51 -5.58 -2.62
CA CYS A 27 5.50 -5.54 -3.68
C CYS A 27 6.22 -6.89 -3.84
N GLU A 28 6.77 -7.15 -5.02
CA GLU A 28 7.56 -8.35 -5.27
C GLU A 28 8.85 -8.32 -4.43
N GLY A 29 9.14 -9.42 -3.74
CA GLY A 29 10.32 -9.53 -2.89
C GLY A 29 10.25 -8.73 -1.58
N GLN A 30 9.04 -8.37 -1.13
CA GLN A 30 8.83 -7.72 0.17
C GLN A 30 9.57 -8.48 1.30
N VAL A 31 10.32 -7.74 2.11
CA VAL A 31 10.95 -8.25 3.33
C VAL A 31 10.27 -7.62 4.54
N THR A 32 9.60 -8.43 5.34
CA THR A 32 9.00 -8.01 6.62
C THR A 32 10.09 -7.89 7.69
N LEU A 33 10.27 -6.70 8.24
CA LEU A 33 11.23 -6.39 9.31
C LEU A 33 10.66 -6.66 10.70
N SER A 34 9.39 -6.36 10.90
CA SER A 34 8.68 -6.64 12.15
C SER A 34 7.19 -6.79 11.90
N GLU A 35 6.52 -7.49 12.81
CA GLU A 35 5.10 -7.77 12.75
C GLU A 35 4.47 -7.62 14.15
N ALA A 36 3.27 -7.08 14.20
CA ALA A 36 2.47 -6.94 15.42
C ALA A 36 0.97 -6.98 15.09
N TYR A 37 0.14 -6.98 16.13
CA TYR A 37 -1.32 -6.85 16.00
C TYR A 37 -1.83 -5.66 16.81
N ILE A 38 -2.71 -4.85 16.20
CA ILE A 38 -3.24 -3.61 16.78
C ILE A 38 -4.76 -3.64 17.00
N GLY A 39 -5.29 -2.59 17.62
CA GLY A 39 -6.71 -2.46 17.94
C GLY A 39 -7.12 -3.16 19.23
N GLU A 40 -8.39 -2.99 19.61
CA GLU A 40 -8.96 -3.56 20.83
C GLU A 40 -8.93 -5.09 20.81
N ALA A 41 -9.36 -5.70 19.70
CA ALA A 41 -9.42 -7.15 19.52
C ALA A 41 -8.08 -7.77 19.11
N LYS A 42 -7.03 -6.98 18.88
CA LYS A 42 -5.70 -7.44 18.40
C LYS A 42 -5.80 -8.36 17.18
N ASN A 43 -6.63 -7.99 16.23
CA ASN A 43 -6.96 -8.78 15.03
C ASN A 43 -6.46 -8.15 13.72
N VAL A 44 -5.98 -6.91 13.75
CA VAL A 44 -5.38 -6.24 12.58
C VAL A 44 -3.88 -6.46 12.59
N GLN A 45 -3.37 -7.17 11.59
CA GLN A 45 -1.93 -7.39 11.44
C GLN A 45 -1.27 -6.10 10.93
N VAL A 46 -0.14 -5.73 11.53
CA VAL A 46 0.69 -4.61 11.09
C VAL A 46 2.10 -5.12 10.83
N GLN A 47 2.64 -4.81 9.67
CA GLN A 47 4.00 -5.15 9.28
C GLN A 47 4.77 -3.89 8.94
N HIS A 48 6.00 -3.81 9.43
CA HIS A 48 7.00 -2.90 8.88
C HIS A 48 7.82 -3.67 7.86
N ALA A 49 7.92 -3.16 6.64
CA ALA A 49 8.52 -3.89 5.53
C ALA A 49 9.41 -3.02 4.65
N THR A 50 10.17 -3.70 3.79
CA THR A 50 10.90 -3.10 2.67
C THR A 50 10.56 -3.74 1.35
N CYS A 51 10.56 -2.92 0.30
CA CYS A 51 10.40 -3.33 -1.07
C CYS A 51 11.73 -3.16 -1.85
N PRO A 52 12.30 -4.22 -2.44
CA PRO A 52 13.65 -4.19 -3.02
C PRO A 52 13.80 -3.24 -4.23
N GLU A 53 12.74 -2.98 -5.00
CA GLU A 53 12.78 -1.99 -6.10
C GLU A 53 12.86 -0.54 -5.60
N TYR A 54 12.37 -0.26 -4.39
CA TYR A 54 12.50 1.05 -3.72
C TYR A 54 13.72 1.11 -2.79
N GLY A 55 14.38 -0.02 -2.55
CA GLY A 55 15.54 -0.17 -1.66
C GLY A 55 16.90 0.17 -2.28
N SER A 56 16.96 0.61 -3.54
CA SER A 56 18.24 0.86 -4.21
C SER A 56 18.67 2.32 -4.16
N LYS A 57 19.57 2.62 -3.20
CA LYS A 57 20.53 3.74 -3.07
C LYS A 57 20.47 4.58 -1.77
N VAL A 58 19.95 4.06 -0.66
CA VAL A 58 20.28 4.66 0.64
C VAL A 58 21.35 3.82 1.31
N ALA A 59 22.61 4.18 1.02
CA ALA A 59 23.75 3.66 1.75
C ALA A 59 23.60 4.02 3.24
N THR A 60 23.83 3.01 4.06
CA THR A 60 23.96 2.88 5.51
C THR A 60 24.58 4.08 6.26
N LEU A 61 23.97 5.25 6.18
CA LEU A 61 24.24 6.44 7.00
C LEU A 61 22.92 7.20 7.22
N GLU A 62 21.95 6.58 7.91
CA GLU A 62 20.88 7.36 8.55
C GLU A 62 21.54 8.19 9.67
N ALA A 63 21.97 9.40 9.33
CA ALA A 63 22.03 10.45 10.34
C ALA A 63 20.64 10.48 10.99
N ARG A 64 20.56 10.53 12.33
CA ARG A 64 19.30 10.62 13.08
C ARG A 64 18.56 11.92 12.73
N GLN A 65 17.95 11.98 11.57
CA GLN A 65 17.09 13.07 11.15
C GLN A 65 15.81 12.92 11.95
N ALA A 66 15.37 14.03 12.55
CA ALA A 66 14.10 14.06 13.25
C ALA A 66 12.99 13.74 12.25
N PRO A 67 11.99 12.91 12.62
CA PRO A 67 10.83 12.68 11.78
C PRO A 67 10.14 14.00 11.41
N VAL A 68 9.70 14.10 10.16
CA VAL A 68 8.89 15.24 9.69
C VAL A 68 7.42 14.88 9.86
N ASP A 69 6.70 15.69 10.63
CA ASP A 69 5.25 15.57 10.80
C ASP A 69 4.55 15.94 9.48
N VAL A 70 3.76 14.99 8.97
CA VAL A 70 2.95 15.15 7.75
C VAL A 70 1.46 14.89 8.02
N CYS A 71 1.03 14.95 9.29
CA CYS A 71 -0.39 14.95 9.65
C CYS A 71 -1.15 16.10 8.97
N GLY A 72 -2.37 15.81 8.52
CA GLY A 72 -3.24 16.78 7.85
C GLY A 72 -2.78 17.19 6.44
N ASN A 73 -1.64 16.67 5.95
CA ASN A 73 -1.21 16.93 4.58
C ASN A 73 -2.26 16.43 3.59
N THR A 74 -2.61 17.28 2.64
CA THR A 74 -3.53 16.92 1.56
C THR A 74 -2.89 15.93 0.61
N CYS A 75 -3.73 15.07 0.04
CA CYS A 75 -3.32 14.15 -1.02
C CYS A 75 -4.35 14.11 -2.13
N GLU A 76 -3.90 13.70 -3.30
CA GLU A 76 -4.75 13.42 -4.45
C GLU A 76 -5.19 11.96 -4.42
N THR A 77 -6.50 11.72 -4.35
CA THR A 77 -7.08 10.38 -4.31
C THR A 77 -7.44 9.90 -5.71
N SER A 78 -7.05 8.68 -6.06
CA SER A 78 -7.37 8.03 -7.34
C SER A 78 -7.82 6.60 -7.11
N CYS A 79 -8.83 6.15 -7.85
CA CYS A 79 -9.30 4.75 -7.81
C CYS A 79 -8.69 3.94 -8.95
N PHE A 80 -8.31 2.68 -8.66
CA PHE A 80 -7.71 1.80 -9.65
C PHE A 80 -8.76 1.18 -10.57
N THR A 81 -8.85 1.71 -11.79
CA THR A 81 -9.70 1.19 -12.87
C THR A 81 -8.86 0.42 -13.90
N PRO A 82 -9.42 -0.56 -14.64
CA PRO A 82 -10.84 -0.93 -14.78
C PRO A 82 -11.42 -1.61 -13.54
N SER A 83 -12.75 -1.79 -13.51
CA SER A 83 -13.44 -2.45 -12.41
C SER A 83 -13.04 -3.93 -12.27
N GLY A 84 -12.99 -4.43 -11.05
CA GLY A 84 -12.75 -5.85 -10.79
C GLY A 84 -12.82 -6.30 -9.33
N GLY A 85 -13.58 -5.57 -8.49
CA GLY A 85 -13.86 -5.95 -7.11
C GLY A 85 -12.74 -5.53 -6.16
N GLY A 86 -12.97 -4.43 -5.45
CA GLY A 86 -12.11 -3.97 -4.35
C GLY A 86 -12.38 -4.71 -3.04
N PRO A 87 -11.66 -4.35 -1.96
CA PRO A 87 -11.86 -4.96 -0.65
C PRO A 87 -13.28 -4.68 -0.13
N ASN A 88 -13.78 -5.55 0.76
CA ASN A 88 -15.04 -5.27 1.46
C ASN A 88 -14.85 -4.02 2.34
N PRO A 89 -15.63 -2.94 2.16
CA PRO A 89 -15.47 -1.73 2.96
C PRO A 89 -15.58 -1.98 4.47
N ASN A 90 -16.40 -2.94 4.90
CA ASN A 90 -16.53 -3.28 6.32
C ASN A 90 -15.25 -3.90 6.90
N ASP A 91 -14.49 -4.65 6.10
CA ASP A 91 -13.20 -5.20 6.54
C ASP A 91 -12.17 -4.08 6.69
N CYS A 92 -12.24 -3.06 5.83
CA CYS A 92 -11.37 -1.89 5.93
C CYS A 92 -11.71 -1.00 7.14
N THR A 93 -12.99 -0.87 7.49
CA THR A 93 -13.38 -0.17 8.72
C THR A 93 -12.80 -0.82 9.98
N VAL A 94 -12.59 -2.14 10.01
CA VAL A 94 -11.89 -2.79 11.15
C VAL A 94 -10.43 -2.29 11.28
N ILE A 95 -9.73 -2.05 10.16
CA ILE A 95 -8.39 -1.44 10.19
C ILE A 95 -8.48 0.00 10.70
N ALA A 96 -9.44 0.79 10.21
CA ALA A 96 -9.65 2.17 10.64
C ALA A 96 -9.97 2.27 12.14
N ASP A 97 -10.86 1.43 12.66
CA ASP A 97 -11.21 1.36 14.07
C ASP A 97 -10.01 0.96 14.94
N ALA A 98 -9.18 0.01 14.47
CA ALA A 98 -7.98 -0.40 15.17
C ALA A 98 -6.95 0.74 15.26
N LEU A 99 -6.78 1.52 14.19
CA LEU A 99 -5.97 2.74 14.17
C LEU A 99 -6.50 3.79 15.16
N LEU A 100 -7.82 4.02 15.19
CA LEU A 100 -8.46 4.96 16.12
C LEU A 100 -8.32 4.52 17.58
N TYR A 101 -8.43 3.23 17.86
CA TYR A 101 -8.20 2.67 19.18
C TYR A 101 -6.75 2.90 19.62
N ASP A 102 -5.77 2.53 18.80
CA ASP A 102 -4.36 2.74 19.12
C ASP A 102 -4.00 4.23 19.22
N SER A 103 -4.66 5.10 18.45
CA SER A 103 -4.52 6.56 18.56
C SER A 103 -4.79 7.07 19.99
N GLN A 104 -5.80 6.50 20.65
CA GLN A 104 -6.23 6.90 21.99
C GLN A 104 -5.45 6.18 23.11
N ASN A 105 -4.94 4.97 22.85
CA ASN A 105 -4.40 4.09 23.90
C ASN A 105 -2.87 3.89 23.83
N VAL A 106 -2.25 4.11 22.66
CA VAL A 106 -0.80 3.97 22.43
C VAL A 106 -0.19 5.33 22.10
N GLY A 107 -0.84 6.10 21.22
CA GLY A 107 -0.45 7.45 20.86
C GLY A 107 -0.99 7.83 19.49
N ALA A 108 -1.14 9.12 19.22
CA ALA A 108 -1.75 9.59 17.97
C ALA A 108 -0.88 9.38 16.71
N LEU A 109 0.44 9.31 16.90
CA LEU A 109 1.44 9.40 15.83
C LEU A 109 2.23 8.10 15.67
N PHE A 110 2.56 7.74 14.44
CA PHE A 110 3.48 6.65 14.13
C PHE A 110 4.55 7.12 13.15
N THR A 111 5.74 6.52 13.26
CA THR A 111 6.87 6.85 12.39
C THR A 111 6.99 5.84 11.27
N VAL A 112 7.19 6.33 10.05
CA VAL A 112 7.57 5.55 8.88
C VAL A 112 9.02 5.91 8.55
N GLY A 113 9.89 4.91 8.60
CA GLY A 113 11.32 5.11 8.38
C GLY A 113 11.67 5.39 6.92
N THR A 114 12.95 5.30 6.61
CA THR A 114 13.45 5.39 5.23
C THR A 114 14.08 4.06 4.81
N GLY A 115 14.43 3.92 3.54
CA GLY A 115 15.15 2.76 3.02
C GLY A 115 14.51 1.44 3.44
N ALA A 116 15.19 0.70 4.33
CA ALA A 116 14.77 -0.63 4.79
C ALA A 116 13.42 -0.65 5.54
N ASN A 117 12.99 0.44 6.17
CA ASN A 117 11.76 0.50 6.99
C ASN A 117 10.79 1.58 6.49
N ASN A 118 10.70 1.74 5.17
CA ASN A 118 9.91 2.81 4.55
C ASN A 118 8.44 2.44 4.31
N THR A 119 8.02 1.22 4.63
CA THR A 119 6.66 0.74 4.35
C THR A 119 5.99 0.20 5.61
N VAL A 120 4.78 0.65 5.88
CA VAL A 120 3.89 0.08 6.90
C VAL A 120 2.70 -0.55 6.20
N VAL A 121 2.45 -1.82 6.46
CA VAL A 121 1.36 -2.61 5.86
C VAL A 121 0.39 -3.01 6.96
N MET A 122 -0.90 -2.88 6.71
CA MET A 122 -1.99 -3.31 7.58
C MET A 122 -2.93 -4.24 6.82
N GLN A 123 -3.28 -5.35 7.45
CA GLN A 123 -4.14 -6.37 6.84
C GLN A 123 -5.23 -6.82 7.81
N TYR A 124 -6.46 -6.89 7.29
CA TYR A 124 -7.57 -7.57 7.94
C TYR A 124 -8.52 -8.16 6.90
N ALA A 125 -8.80 -9.46 6.99
CA ALA A 125 -9.69 -10.19 6.08
C ALA A 125 -9.41 -9.87 4.60
N SER A 126 -10.33 -9.21 3.88
CA SER A 126 -10.12 -8.84 2.47
C SER A 126 -9.42 -7.49 2.25
N CYS A 127 -9.19 -6.70 3.30
CA CYS A 127 -8.64 -5.35 3.20
C CYS A 127 -7.15 -5.31 3.49
N LEU A 128 -6.38 -4.84 2.49
CA LEU A 128 -4.99 -4.47 2.61
C LEU A 128 -4.90 -2.94 2.54
N SER A 129 -4.25 -2.32 3.51
CA SER A 129 -3.85 -0.92 3.42
C SER A 129 -2.38 -0.77 3.74
N PHE A 130 -1.68 0.10 3.02
CA PHE A 130 -0.27 0.36 3.31
C PHE A 130 0.09 1.81 3.07
N PHE A 131 1.12 2.25 3.78
CA PHE A 131 1.71 3.57 3.69
C PHE A 131 3.18 3.42 3.30
N VAL A 132 3.62 4.19 2.30
CA VAL A 132 5.00 4.20 1.83
C VAL A 132 5.59 5.59 1.99
N ASN A 133 6.71 5.67 2.70
CA ASN A 133 7.59 6.82 2.69
C ASN A 133 8.50 6.78 1.46
N GLN A 134 8.39 7.80 0.62
CA GLN A 134 9.20 8.02 -0.58
C GLN A 134 10.26 9.11 -0.38
N ASP A 135 10.28 9.76 0.79
CA ASP A 135 11.27 10.76 1.14
C ASP A 135 12.56 10.12 1.68
N THR A 136 13.59 10.95 1.77
CA THR A 136 14.92 10.68 2.31
C THR A 136 15.01 10.88 3.82
N VAL A 137 13.93 11.33 4.46
CA VAL A 137 13.82 11.54 5.91
C VAL A 137 12.67 10.71 6.48
N PRO A 138 12.74 10.24 7.73
CA PRO A 138 11.59 9.60 8.38
C PRO A 138 10.39 10.53 8.42
N LEU A 139 9.19 9.98 8.27
CA LEU A 139 7.93 10.72 8.37
C LEU A 139 7.18 10.31 9.63
N GLU A 140 6.51 11.26 10.25
CA GLU A 140 5.54 11.03 11.31
C GLU A 140 4.14 11.31 10.78
N TYR A 141 3.22 10.35 10.96
CA TYR A 141 1.86 10.45 10.44
C TYR A 141 0.82 10.10 11.49
N CYS A 142 -0.38 10.66 11.31
CA CYS A 142 -1.49 10.53 12.24
C CYS A 142 -2.28 9.26 11.98
N ARG A 143 -2.47 8.45 13.02
CA ARG A 143 -3.32 7.25 12.96
C ARG A 143 -4.77 7.60 12.57
N SER A 144 -5.30 8.72 13.07
CA SER A 144 -6.64 9.22 12.74
C SER A 144 -6.81 9.60 11.28
N ASP A 145 -5.76 10.15 10.66
CA ASP A 145 -5.79 10.59 9.28
C ASP A 145 -5.76 9.39 8.35
N TRP A 146 -4.91 8.41 8.67
CA TRP A 146 -4.90 7.14 7.93
C TRP A 146 -6.23 6.38 8.09
N ALA A 147 -6.82 6.33 9.29
CA ALA A 147 -8.14 5.74 9.49
C ALA A 147 -9.20 6.42 8.62
N SER A 148 -9.24 7.75 8.63
CA SER A 148 -10.17 8.55 7.81
C SER A 148 -9.97 8.32 6.30
N LEU A 149 -8.72 8.14 5.87
CA LEU A 149 -8.37 7.82 4.49
C LEU A 149 -8.85 6.43 4.08
N ILE A 150 -8.71 5.44 4.95
CA ILE A 150 -9.19 4.07 4.70
C ILE A 150 -10.71 4.07 4.55
N ASP A 151 -11.43 4.70 5.48
CA ASP A 151 -12.90 4.83 5.46
C ASP A 151 -13.40 5.72 4.32
N PHE A 152 -12.54 6.56 3.73
CA PHE A 152 -12.87 7.29 2.52
C PHE A 152 -12.64 6.43 1.27
N ILE A 153 -11.43 5.89 1.08
CA ILE A 153 -11.04 5.22 -0.17
C ILE A 153 -11.84 3.93 -0.38
N ALA A 154 -11.98 3.09 0.64
CA ALA A 154 -12.60 1.77 0.50
C ALA A 154 -14.04 1.85 -0.06
N PRO A 155 -14.98 2.57 0.57
CA PRO A 155 -16.34 2.66 0.03
C PRO A 155 -16.41 3.49 -1.26
N ASN A 156 -15.64 4.58 -1.42
CA ASN A 156 -15.75 5.41 -2.62
C ASN A 156 -15.19 4.71 -3.87
N CYS A 157 -14.09 3.97 -3.75
CA CYS A 157 -13.53 3.25 -4.89
C CYS A 157 -14.28 1.94 -5.17
N GLN A 158 -14.64 1.17 -4.14
CA GLN A 158 -15.36 -0.08 -4.34
C GLN A 158 -16.82 0.16 -4.74
N ALA A 159 -17.59 0.94 -3.97
CA ALA A 159 -19.04 1.03 -4.18
C ALA A 159 -19.41 1.89 -5.39
N THR A 160 -18.65 2.96 -5.67
CA THR A 160 -18.97 3.87 -6.77
C THR A 160 -18.41 3.41 -8.11
N GLN A 161 -17.23 2.79 -8.12
CA GLN A 161 -16.49 2.50 -9.36
C GLN A 161 -16.22 1.00 -9.56
N ASN A 162 -16.55 0.15 -8.58
CA ASN A 162 -16.16 -1.25 -8.55
C ASN A 162 -14.64 -1.44 -8.80
N ALA A 163 -13.85 -0.45 -8.39
CA ALA A 163 -12.41 -0.42 -8.57
C ALA A 163 -11.72 -1.42 -7.64
N HIS A 164 -10.50 -1.82 -7.98
CA HIS A 164 -9.68 -2.75 -7.18
C HIS A 164 -9.20 -2.18 -5.83
N GLY A 165 -9.45 -0.89 -5.61
CA GLY A 165 -8.94 -0.11 -4.51
C GLY A 165 -8.69 1.32 -4.95
N GLY A 166 -7.91 2.04 -4.16
CA GLY A 166 -7.44 3.37 -4.52
C GLY A 166 -6.18 3.76 -3.77
N LEU A 167 -5.57 4.84 -4.23
CA LEU A 167 -4.42 5.45 -3.59
C LEU A 167 -4.68 6.92 -3.30
N CYS A 168 -3.91 7.44 -2.35
CA CYS A 168 -3.82 8.83 -1.96
C CYS A 168 -2.33 9.20 -2.00
N VAL A 169 -1.96 10.10 -2.91
CA VAL A 169 -0.57 10.55 -3.09
C VAL A 169 -0.43 11.96 -2.53
N ALA A 170 0.50 12.17 -1.61
CA ALA A 170 0.79 13.50 -1.09
C ALA A 170 1.07 14.49 -2.24
N THR A 171 0.61 15.73 -2.14
CA THR A 171 0.80 16.72 -3.22
C THR A 171 2.27 16.94 -3.61
N ASN A 172 3.18 16.75 -2.66
CA ASN A 172 4.64 16.84 -2.86
C ASN A 172 5.31 15.47 -3.14
N GLN A 173 4.52 14.40 -3.29
CA GLN A 173 4.96 13.04 -3.61
C GLN A 173 5.95 12.45 -2.59
N GLN A 174 5.97 12.95 -1.35
CA GLN A 174 6.83 12.39 -0.30
C GLN A 174 6.31 11.07 0.26
N TRP A 175 5.01 10.83 0.14
CA TRP A 175 4.39 9.59 0.59
C TRP A 175 3.13 9.29 -0.22
N PHE A 176 2.72 8.03 -0.15
CA PHE A 176 1.39 7.64 -0.56
C PHE A 176 0.83 6.58 0.38
N ALA A 177 -0.49 6.56 0.49
CA ALA A 177 -1.23 5.50 1.15
C ALA A 177 -2.15 4.83 0.14
N GLN A 178 -2.30 3.52 0.25
CA GLN A 178 -3.13 2.73 -0.64
C GLN A 178 -4.06 1.83 0.15
N VAL A 179 -5.22 1.53 -0.44
CA VAL A 179 -6.19 0.55 0.03
C VAL A 179 -6.58 -0.34 -1.14
N ASN A 180 -6.46 -1.65 -1.01
CA ASN A 180 -6.82 -2.62 -2.04
C ASN A 180 -7.25 -3.97 -1.44
N ALA A 181 -7.72 -4.86 -2.31
CA ALA A 181 -7.97 -6.25 -1.94
C ALA A 181 -6.65 -6.99 -1.67
N SER A 182 -6.66 -7.83 -0.64
CA SER A 182 -5.53 -8.65 -0.19
C SER A 182 -5.39 -9.99 -0.91
#